data_AF-A0A2W2DFL6-F1
#
_entry.id   AF-A0A2W2DFL6-F1
#
_cell.length_a   1.000
_cell.length_b   1.000
_cell.length_c   1.000
_cell.angle_alpha   90.00
_cell.angle_beta   90.00
_cell.angle_gamma   90.00
#
_symmetry.space_group_name_H-M   'P 1'
#
loop_
_entity.id
_entity.type
_entity.pdbx_description
1 polymer ?
#
loop_
_entity_poly.entity_id
_entity_poly.type
_entity_poly.pdbx_seq_one_letter_code
_entity_poly.pdbx_strand_id
1 'polypeptide(L)'
;MLGRPTHRVVDARLAVLRSVAVASLCVDWLSRLWRGGGGRGVVIDPQQVQEAKRTLGAKLAERRNLRGLTQADLAARVHSTRSTVAGVERGDQVVDRVFWQRCETLLGAGGELLAGYDEYRRLKQRHDEEKVDAGQRARWGEADRDARETRVIASAATVRHGGVMMTAEWYRRFAVREARGHSPTYEALALAVSADEHLVKLLDQLPQEKRQPNLLFAAAQYLGAPVATPDAFSAWAVQDWPELSGTMRSRRTQTNEPTRCATMLPILAQLPQPLALLEVGASAGLCLYPDAYQYQYGDGPIVLGPADSQVRLSCAISGNVPIPESMPAVVWRAGLDLNPLDVASDDDVRWLDALIWPEQQERRDRLHAAVRIARADPPHLVTGDLLADLPALVAQAPADATLVIFHSAVLTYVPPETRTAFTDLVRGLPCRWISNEGTGVLPELASAVKLDPDGPAMFLLALDGQPLGLASPHGQEVRWLTTHGASV
;
A
#
# COMPACT_ATOMS: atom_id res chain seq x y z
N MET A 1 5.33 45.48 53.62
CA MET A 1 4.11 45.93 52.90
C MET A 1 4.46 46.13 51.43
N LEU A 2 3.75 45.42 50.53
CA LEU A 2 3.28 45.76 49.15
C LEU A 2 4.11 46.78 48.32
N GLY A 3 4.46 46.65 47.03
CA GLY A 3 4.20 45.72 45.91
C GLY A 3 4.65 46.36 44.55
N ARG A 4 5.16 45.51 43.63
CA ARG A 4 5.37 45.49 42.13
C ARG A 4 5.28 46.72 41.13
N PRO A 5 5.77 46.59 39.85
CA PRO A 5 6.46 47.60 38.98
C PRO A 5 5.82 47.92 37.58
N THR A 6 6.48 48.68 36.66
CA THR A 6 6.25 48.71 35.16
C THR A 6 7.39 49.28 34.24
N HIS A 7 7.35 48.90 32.94
CA HIS A 7 8.28 48.98 31.75
C HIS A 7 8.14 50.18 30.74
N ARG A 8 9.14 50.41 29.83
CA ARG A 8 9.14 50.43 28.30
C ARG A 8 10.33 51.26 27.67
N VAL A 9 11.15 50.84 26.68
CA VAL A 9 11.10 50.50 25.20
C VAL A 9 11.22 51.70 24.22
N VAL A 10 12.30 51.80 23.40
CA VAL A 10 12.37 52.25 21.95
C VAL A 10 13.68 51.77 21.25
N ASP A 11 13.58 51.46 19.94
CA ASP A 11 14.57 51.53 18.82
C ASP A 11 15.09 50.26 18.10
N ALA A 12 14.43 49.89 16.98
CA ALA A 12 14.94 48.96 15.93
C ALA A 12 14.08 48.98 14.63
N ARG A 13 13.92 50.14 13.95
CA ARG A 13 13.09 50.22 12.71
C ARG A 13 13.74 50.82 11.45
N LEU A 14 15.02 51.15 11.45
CA LEU A 14 15.67 51.86 10.32
C LEU A 14 16.56 51.00 9.39
N ALA A 15 16.77 49.71 9.67
CA ALA A 15 17.68 48.87 8.87
C ALA A 15 17.01 48.07 7.73
N VAL A 16 15.67 48.03 7.63
CA VAL A 16 14.95 47.11 6.71
C VAL A 16 14.66 47.72 5.33
N LEU A 17 14.75 49.04 5.16
CA LEU A 17 14.25 49.71 3.94
C LEU A 17 15.27 49.83 2.77
N ARG A 18 16.51 49.33 2.88
CA ARG A 18 17.50 49.40 1.78
C ARG A 18 17.71 48.11 0.97
N SER A 19 17.17 46.97 1.37
CA SER A 19 17.36 45.70 0.64
C SER A 19 16.25 45.36 -0.36
N VAL A 20 15.13 46.09 -0.37
CA VAL A 20 13.97 45.77 -1.24
C VAL A 20 14.13 46.31 -2.67
N ALA A 21 14.98 47.32 -2.89
CA ALA A 21 15.09 47.98 -4.20
C ALA A 21 15.98 47.25 -5.23
N VAL A 22 16.84 46.31 -4.80
CA VAL A 22 17.74 45.57 -5.72
C VAL A 22 17.09 44.28 -6.25
N ALA A 23 16.10 43.72 -5.53
CA ALA A 23 15.44 42.46 -5.91
C ALA A 23 14.44 42.60 -7.06
N SER A 24 13.87 43.80 -7.28
CA SER A 24 12.82 43.99 -8.29
C SER A 24 13.34 44.04 -9.73
N LEU A 25 14.62 44.39 -9.95
CA LEU A 25 15.20 44.53 -11.29
C LEU A 25 15.69 43.21 -11.92
N CYS A 26 15.88 42.15 -11.12
CA CYS A 26 16.27 40.81 -11.63
C CYS A 26 15.09 39.96 -12.11
N VAL A 27 13.87 40.22 -11.62
CA VAL A 27 12.67 39.42 -11.91
C VAL A 27 12.10 39.70 -13.32
N ASP A 28 12.29 40.93 -13.82
CA ASP A 28 11.79 41.36 -15.13
C ASP A 28 12.64 40.87 -16.32
N TRP A 29 13.90 40.47 -16.06
CA TRP A 29 14.82 39.95 -17.08
C TRP A 29 14.63 38.44 -17.32
N LEU A 30 14.30 37.66 -16.26
CA LEU A 30 14.10 36.20 -16.33
C LEU A 30 12.73 35.80 -16.90
N SER A 31 11.70 36.62 -16.70
CA SER A 31 10.34 36.36 -17.18
C SER A 31 10.18 36.52 -18.71
N ARG A 32 11.12 37.21 -19.38
CA ARG A 32 11.15 37.37 -20.85
C ARG A 32 11.83 36.20 -21.59
N LEU A 33 12.63 35.38 -20.91
CA LEU A 33 13.36 34.25 -21.51
C LEU A 33 12.58 32.92 -21.47
N TRP A 34 11.42 32.86 -20.82
CA TRP A 34 10.68 31.60 -20.58
C TRP A 34 9.32 31.50 -21.30
N ARG A 35 9.02 32.42 -22.23
CA ARG A 35 7.88 32.28 -23.15
C ARG A 35 8.34 31.63 -24.46
N GLY A 36 8.48 30.31 -24.45
CA GLY A 36 8.72 29.54 -25.66
C GLY A 36 8.89 28.05 -25.37
N GLY A 37 7.84 27.26 -25.64
CA GLY A 37 7.96 25.79 -25.68
C GLY A 37 6.84 25.02 -24.99
N GLY A 38 5.59 25.17 -25.44
CA GLY A 38 4.52 24.23 -25.11
C GLY A 38 4.65 22.96 -25.95
N GLY A 39 5.31 21.93 -25.43
CA GLY A 39 5.31 20.58 -26.01
C GLY A 39 4.21 19.73 -25.36
N ARG A 40 3.18 19.35 -26.14
CA ARG A 40 2.21 18.32 -25.74
C ARG A 40 2.94 16.99 -25.59
N GLY A 41 3.03 16.46 -24.38
CA GLY A 41 3.54 15.10 -24.13
C GLY A 41 2.63 14.09 -24.83
N VAL A 42 3.22 13.26 -25.68
CA VAL A 42 2.56 12.13 -26.35
C VAL A 42 2.21 11.10 -25.28
N VAL A 43 0.91 10.85 -25.07
CA VAL A 43 0.41 9.80 -24.17
C VAL A 43 0.76 8.44 -24.78
N ILE A 44 1.42 7.55 -24.03
CA ILE A 44 1.63 6.16 -24.47
C ILE A 44 0.29 5.42 -24.39
N ASP A 45 -0.17 4.92 -25.53
CA ASP A 45 -1.41 4.16 -25.65
C ASP A 45 -1.26 2.80 -24.92
N PRO A 46 -2.19 2.39 -24.03
CA PRO A 46 -2.22 1.04 -23.44
C PRO A 46 -2.03 -0.10 -24.46
N GLN A 47 -2.43 0.12 -25.73
CA GLN A 47 -2.19 -0.81 -26.82
C GLN A 47 -0.70 -1.04 -27.10
N GLN A 48 0.18 -0.06 -26.90
CA GLN A 48 1.63 -0.21 -27.12
C GLN A 48 2.28 -1.15 -26.11
N VAL A 49 1.86 -1.10 -24.84
CA VAL A 49 2.35 -2.03 -23.80
C VAL A 49 1.87 -3.45 -24.11
N GLN A 50 0.60 -3.60 -24.50
CA GLN A 50 0.04 -4.91 -24.84
C GLN A 50 0.66 -5.49 -26.13
N GLU A 51 0.97 -4.66 -27.12
CA GLU A 51 1.64 -5.08 -28.35
C GLU A 51 3.09 -5.50 -28.09
N ALA A 52 3.80 -4.80 -27.20
CA ALA A 52 5.12 -5.21 -26.75
C ALA A 52 5.10 -6.58 -26.06
N LYS A 53 4.09 -6.86 -25.22
CA LYS A 53 3.89 -8.20 -24.62
C LYS A 53 3.67 -9.27 -25.68
N ARG A 54 2.77 -9.03 -26.64
CA ARG A 54 2.48 -9.99 -27.73
C ARG A 54 3.70 -10.25 -28.61
N THR A 55 4.43 -9.19 -28.96
CA THR A 55 5.67 -9.31 -29.75
C THR A 55 6.71 -10.13 -29.02
N LEU A 56 6.91 -9.87 -27.73
CA LEU A 56 7.84 -10.64 -26.89
C LEU A 56 7.43 -12.11 -26.78
N GLY A 57 6.14 -12.38 -26.56
CA GLY A 57 5.58 -13.73 -26.53
C GLY A 57 5.75 -14.50 -27.85
N ALA A 58 5.50 -13.83 -28.98
CA ALA A 58 5.69 -14.42 -30.31
C ALA A 58 7.15 -14.78 -30.59
N LYS A 59 8.10 -13.93 -30.19
CA LYS A 59 9.54 -14.23 -30.30
C LYS A 59 9.94 -15.46 -29.48
N LEU A 60 9.40 -15.60 -28.26
CA LEU A 60 9.63 -16.80 -27.45
C LEU A 60 9.13 -18.05 -28.18
N ALA A 61 7.91 -18.00 -28.73
CA ALA A 61 7.31 -19.12 -29.46
C ALA A 61 8.11 -19.50 -30.71
N GLU A 62 8.57 -18.51 -31.48
CA GLU A 62 9.41 -18.72 -32.66
C GLU A 62 10.73 -19.41 -32.29
N ARG A 63 11.46 -18.87 -31.30
CA ARG A 63 12.74 -19.44 -30.83
C ARG A 63 12.57 -20.85 -30.27
N ARG A 64 11.47 -21.10 -29.54
CA ARG A 64 11.11 -22.44 -29.05
C ARG A 64 10.88 -23.40 -30.21
N ASN A 65 10.11 -23.00 -31.23
CA ASN A 65 9.81 -23.82 -32.41
C ASN A 65 11.07 -24.14 -33.23
N LEU A 66 11.99 -23.18 -33.40
CA LEU A 66 13.28 -23.39 -34.09
C LEU A 66 14.17 -24.43 -33.39
N ARG A 67 13.99 -24.62 -32.08
CA ARG A 67 14.67 -25.66 -31.29
C ARG A 67 13.89 -26.98 -31.23
N GLY A 68 12.74 -27.08 -31.90
CA GLY A 68 11.89 -28.26 -31.92
C GLY A 68 11.28 -28.61 -30.55
N LEU A 69 11.16 -27.63 -29.65
CA LEU A 69 10.64 -27.86 -28.30
C LEU A 69 9.13 -27.62 -28.23
N THR A 70 8.41 -28.47 -27.50
CA THR A 70 7.02 -28.17 -27.13
C THR A 70 6.98 -27.15 -25.98
N GLN A 71 5.82 -26.53 -25.73
CA GLN A 71 5.64 -25.65 -24.57
C GLN A 71 5.92 -26.39 -23.24
N ALA A 72 5.59 -27.68 -23.17
CA ALA A 72 5.86 -28.51 -22.00
C ALA A 72 7.37 -28.76 -21.81
N ASP A 73 8.11 -29.01 -22.89
CA ASP A 73 9.57 -29.18 -22.84
C ASP A 73 10.28 -27.92 -22.37
N LEU A 74 9.86 -26.76 -22.90
CA LEU A 74 10.40 -25.46 -22.47
C LEU A 74 10.10 -25.23 -20.98
N ALA A 75 8.83 -25.41 -20.58
CA ALA A 75 8.40 -25.22 -19.19
C ALA A 75 9.22 -26.07 -18.21
N ALA A 76 9.41 -27.36 -18.51
CA ALA A 76 10.19 -28.27 -17.65
C ALA A 76 11.64 -27.80 -17.49
N ARG A 77 12.27 -27.30 -18.56
CA ARG A 77 13.69 -26.89 -18.57
C ARG A 77 13.94 -25.53 -17.93
N VAL A 78 12.95 -24.65 -17.89
CA VAL A 78 13.05 -23.33 -17.24
C VAL A 78 12.41 -23.29 -15.85
N HIS A 79 11.96 -24.45 -15.34
CA HIS A 79 11.27 -24.63 -14.07
C HIS A 79 9.99 -23.78 -13.97
N SER A 80 9.16 -23.88 -15.00
CA SER A 80 7.85 -23.24 -15.09
C SER A 80 6.77 -24.26 -15.46
N THR A 81 5.54 -23.80 -15.68
CA THR A 81 4.42 -24.66 -16.10
C THR A 81 4.09 -24.45 -17.58
N ARG A 82 3.50 -25.47 -18.23
CA ARG A 82 3.07 -25.36 -19.62
C ARG A 82 2.04 -24.24 -19.82
N SER A 83 1.14 -24.02 -18.86
CA SER A 83 0.16 -22.93 -18.89
C SER A 83 0.85 -21.56 -18.77
N THR A 84 1.87 -21.43 -17.93
CA THR A 84 2.70 -20.21 -17.86
C THR A 84 3.32 -19.90 -19.22
N VAL A 85 4.02 -20.87 -19.81
CA VAL A 85 4.63 -20.69 -21.15
C VAL A 85 3.55 -20.33 -22.20
N ALA A 86 2.40 -21.00 -22.19
CA ALA A 86 1.33 -20.73 -23.14
C ALA A 86 0.71 -19.33 -23.00
N GLY A 87 0.53 -18.81 -21.78
CA GLY A 87 0.06 -17.44 -21.60
C GLY A 87 1.13 -16.39 -21.93
N VAL A 88 2.41 -16.71 -21.72
CA VAL A 88 3.53 -15.82 -22.12
C VAL A 88 3.56 -15.68 -23.63
N GLU A 89 3.47 -16.80 -24.35
CA GLU A 89 3.50 -16.79 -25.82
C GLU A 89 2.31 -16.07 -26.45
N ARG A 90 1.16 -16.05 -25.78
CA ARG A 90 -0.02 -15.27 -26.21
C ARG A 90 0.09 -13.78 -25.87
N GLY A 91 1.07 -13.38 -25.05
CA GLY A 91 1.19 -12.01 -24.53
C GLY A 91 0.17 -11.69 -23.43
N ASP A 92 -0.47 -12.71 -22.85
CA ASP A 92 -1.46 -12.55 -21.79
C ASP A 92 -0.78 -12.34 -20.41
N GLN A 93 0.42 -12.88 -20.24
CA GLN A 93 1.22 -12.73 -19.03
C GLN A 93 2.70 -12.47 -19.35
N VAL A 94 3.41 -11.80 -18.45
CA VAL A 94 4.87 -11.67 -18.52
C VAL A 94 5.44 -12.09 -17.18
N VAL A 95 6.40 -13.02 -17.22
CA VAL A 95 7.08 -13.57 -16.04
C VAL A 95 8.30 -12.72 -15.66
N ASP A 96 8.98 -13.07 -14.56
CA ASP A 96 10.19 -12.40 -14.07
C ASP A 96 11.39 -12.52 -15.03
N ARG A 97 12.42 -11.69 -14.77
CA ARG A 97 13.66 -11.66 -15.56
C ARG A 97 14.38 -13.02 -15.55
N VAL A 98 14.29 -13.79 -14.46
CA VAL A 98 14.94 -15.09 -14.32
C VAL A 98 14.39 -16.09 -15.34
N PHE A 99 13.07 -16.14 -15.52
CA PHE A 99 12.43 -16.93 -16.57
C PHE A 99 12.97 -16.55 -17.95
N TRP A 100 13.05 -15.25 -18.27
CA TRP A 100 13.54 -14.78 -19.56
C TRP A 100 15.03 -15.07 -19.78
N GLN A 101 15.85 -14.95 -18.74
CA GLN A 101 17.28 -15.28 -18.80
C GLN A 101 17.53 -16.78 -18.99
N ARG A 102 16.71 -17.63 -18.36
CA ARG A 102 16.73 -19.08 -18.60
C ARG A 102 16.32 -19.41 -20.03
N CYS A 103 15.26 -18.78 -20.55
CA CYS A 103 14.83 -18.95 -21.93
C CYS A 103 15.90 -18.48 -22.93
N GLU A 104 16.50 -17.32 -22.69
CA GLU A 104 17.60 -16.75 -23.48
C GLU A 104 18.77 -17.74 -23.61
N THR A 105 19.19 -18.30 -22.47
CA THR A 105 20.29 -19.25 -22.39
C THR A 105 19.94 -20.57 -23.07
N LEU A 106 18.76 -21.13 -22.78
CA LEU A 106 18.32 -22.42 -23.30
C LEU A 106 18.07 -22.40 -24.82
N LEU A 107 17.50 -21.31 -25.32
CA LEU A 107 17.14 -21.17 -26.74
C LEU A 107 18.29 -20.60 -27.57
N GLY A 108 19.30 -20.00 -26.93
CA GLY A 108 20.42 -19.33 -27.59
C GLY A 108 19.92 -18.16 -28.44
N ALA A 109 19.16 -17.25 -27.85
CA ALA A 109 18.47 -16.17 -28.57
C ALA A 109 19.32 -14.91 -28.79
N GLY A 110 20.62 -14.94 -28.48
CA GLY A 110 21.57 -13.87 -28.81
C GLY A 110 21.30 -12.53 -28.13
N GLY A 111 20.56 -12.51 -27.03
CA GLY A 111 20.15 -11.32 -26.28
C GLY A 111 18.79 -10.76 -26.69
N GLU A 112 18.13 -11.31 -27.70
CA GLU A 112 16.88 -10.76 -28.24
C GLU A 112 15.69 -10.89 -27.28
N LEU A 113 15.62 -11.96 -26.50
CA LEU A 113 14.51 -12.18 -25.57
C LEU A 113 14.65 -11.24 -24.36
N LEU A 114 15.88 -11.10 -23.84
CA LEU A 114 16.16 -10.13 -22.78
C LEU A 114 15.96 -8.69 -23.24
N ALA A 115 16.42 -8.32 -24.45
CA ALA A 115 16.20 -6.98 -24.99
C ALA A 115 14.70 -6.68 -25.19
N GLY A 116 13.92 -7.67 -25.64
CA GLY A 116 12.47 -7.55 -25.77
C GLY A 116 11.75 -7.42 -24.42
N TYR A 117 12.21 -8.17 -23.41
CA TYR A 117 11.72 -8.04 -22.03
C TYR A 117 12.03 -6.64 -21.46
N ASP A 118 13.24 -6.14 -21.66
CA ASP A 118 13.67 -4.82 -21.20
C ASP A 118 12.87 -3.69 -21.87
N GLU A 119 12.56 -3.82 -23.16
CA GLU A 119 11.73 -2.87 -23.89
C GLU A 119 10.28 -2.87 -23.39
N TYR A 120 9.69 -4.06 -23.22
CA TYR A 120 8.37 -4.19 -22.61
C TYR A 120 8.32 -3.54 -21.22
N ARG A 121 9.33 -3.79 -20.37
CA ARG A 121 9.40 -3.21 -19.03
C ARG A 121 9.55 -1.69 -19.06
N ARG A 122 10.39 -1.13 -19.96
CA ARG A 122 10.52 0.32 -20.16
C ARG A 122 9.23 0.98 -20.64
N LEU A 123 8.48 0.32 -21.53
CA LEU A 123 7.17 0.80 -21.97
C LEU A 123 6.14 0.75 -20.84
N LYS A 124 6.09 -0.35 -20.08
CA LYS A 124 5.20 -0.50 -18.94
C LYS A 124 5.49 0.55 -17.85
N GLN A 125 6.77 0.77 -17.54
CA GLN A 125 7.20 1.77 -16.56
C GLN A 125 6.77 3.17 -16.97
N ARG A 126 7.03 3.59 -18.21
CA ARG A 126 6.59 4.91 -18.71
C ARG A 126 5.09 5.07 -18.67
N HIS A 127 4.35 4.06 -19.11
CA HIS A 127 2.89 4.07 -19.03
C HIS A 127 2.41 4.21 -17.57
N ASP A 128 3.02 3.51 -16.62
CA ASP A 128 2.65 3.61 -15.20
C ASP A 128 3.02 4.97 -14.59
N GLU A 129 4.19 5.51 -14.92
CA GLU A 129 4.62 6.86 -14.53
C GLU A 129 3.68 7.93 -15.09
N GLU A 130 3.31 7.85 -16.36
CA GLU A 130 2.33 8.74 -17.00
C GLU A 130 0.95 8.61 -16.37
N LYS A 131 0.53 7.40 -15.96
CA LYS A 131 -0.74 7.18 -15.26
C LYS A 131 -0.74 7.82 -13.87
N VAL A 132 0.38 7.73 -13.15
CA VAL A 132 0.58 8.38 -11.85
C VAL A 132 0.59 9.89 -12.01
N ASP A 133 1.35 10.43 -12.97
CA ASP A 133 1.47 11.86 -13.25
C ASP A 133 0.14 12.46 -13.73
N ALA A 134 -0.58 11.77 -14.63
CA ALA A 134 -1.92 12.18 -15.07
C ALA A 134 -2.92 12.15 -13.91
N GLY A 135 -2.84 11.12 -13.05
CA GLY A 135 -3.62 11.03 -11.83
C GLY A 135 -3.31 12.14 -10.82
N GLN A 136 -2.06 12.60 -10.74
CA GLN A 136 -1.65 13.74 -9.90
C GLN A 136 -2.07 15.08 -10.51
N ARG A 137 -1.91 15.28 -11.83
CA ARG A 137 -2.29 16.51 -12.54
C ARG A 137 -3.80 16.72 -12.59
N ALA A 138 -4.58 15.65 -12.76
CA ALA A 138 -6.05 15.71 -12.68
C ALA A 138 -6.54 16.05 -11.25
N ARG A 139 -5.75 15.73 -10.22
CA ARG A 139 -6.05 16.01 -8.80
C ARG A 139 -5.70 17.42 -8.33
N TRP A 140 -4.72 18.10 -8.92
CA TRP A 140 -4.15 19.36 -8.38
C TRP A 140 -4.05 20.51 -9.41
N GLY A 141 -5.03 20.68 -10.31
CA GLY A 141 -5.03 21.78 -11.28
C GLY A 141 -4.83 23.18 -10.64
N GLU A 142 -3.98 24.01 -11.27
CA GLU A 142 -3.58 25.42 -11.04
C GLU A 142 -3.34 25.98 -9.61
N ALA A 143 -3.98 25.44 -8.58
CA ALA A 143 -3.93 25.91 -7.19
C ALA A 143 -2.61 25.61 -6.45
N ASP A 144 -1.76 24.71 -6.95
CA ASP A 144 -0.49 24.32 -6.29
C ASP A 144 0.70 25.25 -6.64
N ARG A 145 0.53 26.20 -7.58
CA ARG A 145 1.62 27.12 -7.96
C ARG A 145 1.89 28.20 -6.92
N ASP A 146 0.84 28.84 -6.39
CA ASP A 146 0.96 29.90 -5.37
C ASP A 146 1.32 29.34 -3.97
N ALA A 147 0.92 28.10 -3.67
CA ALA A 147 1.22 27.44 -2.40
C ALA A 147 2.71 27.03 -2.29
N ARG A 148 3.35 26.72 -3.42
CA ARG A 148 4.79 26.38 -3.47
C ARG A 148 5.69 27.59 -3.24
N GLU A 149 5.35 28.77 -3.78
CA GLU A 149 6.12 30.00 -3.55
C GLU A 149 6.07 30.44 -2.07
N THR A 150 4.93 30.24 -1.40
CA THR A 150 4.78 30.59 0.02
C THR A 150 5.52 29.62 0.96
N ARG A 151 5.60 28.32 0.62
CA ARG A 151 6.33 27.30 1.43
C ARG A 151 7.85 27.45 1.41
N VAL A 152 8.43 27.89 0.30
CA VAL A 152 9.89 28.06 0.19
C VAL A 152 10.37 29.21 1.08
N ILE A 153 9.56 30.25 1.28
CA ILE A 153 9.91 31.42 2.10
C ILE A 153 9.66 31.14 3.60
N ALA A 154 8.61 30.39 3.96
CA ALA A 154 8.30 30.03 5.35
C ALA A 154 9.23 28.95 5.93
N SER A 155 9.82 28.07 5.08
CA SER A 155 10.75 27.02 5.49
C SER A 155 12.09 27.54 6.02
N ALA A 156 12.43 28.81 5.82
CA ALA A 156 13.72 29.37 6.23
C ALA A 156 13.73 29.90 7.69
N ALA A 157 12.59 29.98 8.38
CA ALA A 157 12.50 30.73 9.65
C ALA A 157 12.01 29.95 10.88
N THR A 158 11.76 28.63 10.81
CA THR A 158 11.40 27.88 12.03
C THR A 158 11.91 26.43 11.98
N VAL A 159 13.15 26.23 12.40
CA VAL A 159 13.71 24.90 12.68
C VAL A 159 14.17 24.85 14.13
N ARG A 160 13.34 24.31 15.02
CA ARG A 160 13.75 23.56 16.22
C ARG A 160 12.71 22.49 16.56
N HIS A 161 13.13 21.24 16.40
CA HIS A 161 12.60 19.96 16.94
C HIS A 161 11.32 19.36 16.34
N GLY A 162 11.51 18.63 15.24
CA GLY A 162 10.61 17.65 14.62
C GLY A 162 11.32 17.03 13.41
N GLY A 163 12.42 16.29 13.63
CA GLY A 163 13.34 15.87 12.56
C GLY A 163 12.76 14.77 11.67
N VAL A 164 12.89 14.92 10.35
CA VAL A 164 12.68 13.84 9.37
C VAL A 164 13.64 12.70 9.71
N MET A 165 13.12 11.50 9.99
CA MET A 165 13.95 10.33 10.28
C MET A 165 14.82 9.99 9.07
N MET A 166 16.12 9.80 9.30
CA MET A 166 17.06 9.42 8.26
C MET A 166 16.74 8.01 7.73
N THR A 167 16.90 7.79 6.42
CA THR A 167 16.61 6.48 5.79
C THR A 167 17.33 5.34 6.51
N ALA A 168 18.63 5.45 6.77
CA ALA A 168 19.39 4.43 7.49
C ALA A 168 18.81 4.12 8.89
N GLU A 169 18.37 5.14 9.63
CA GLU A 169 17.74 4.97 10.95
C GLU A 169 16.38 4.27 10.83
N TRP A 170 15.60 4.57 9.79
CA TRP A 170 14.34 3.89 9.53
C TRP A 170 14.54 2.40 9.28
N TYR A 171 15.52 2.01 8.45
CA TYR A 171 15.83 0.60 8.21
C TYR A 171 16.30 -0.10 9.49
N ARG A 172 17.16 0.54 10.30
CA ARG A 172 17.59 -0.02 11.60
C ARG A 172 16.41 -0.20 12.56
N ARG A 173 15.52 0.79 12.64
CA ARG A 173 14.32 0.73 13.48
C ARG A 173 13.39 -0.38 13.01
N PHE A 174 13.17 -0.51 11.70
CA PHE A 174 12.36 -1.58 11.12
C PHE A 174 12.93 -2.97 11.48
N ALA A 175 14.24 -3.15 11.34
CA ALA A 175 14.91 -4.41 11.71
C ALA A 175 14.63 -4.79 13.17
N VAL A 176 14.77 -3.84 14.09
CA VAL A 176 14.67 -4.09 15.54
C VAL A 176 13.23 -4.15 16.04
N ARG A 177 12.32 -3.33 15.49
CA ARG A 177 10.96 -3.13 16.01
C ARG A 177 9.88 -3.90 15.25
N GLU A 178 10.13 -4.26 13.99
CA GLU A 178 9.13 -4.89 13.13
C GLU A 178 9.58 -6.28 12.67
N ALA A 179 10.81 -6.42 12.16
CA ALA A 179 11.29 -7.69 11.60
C ALA A 179 11.77 -8.69 12.65
N ARG A 180 12.45 -8.23 13.70
CA ARG A 180 13.00 -9.10 14.75
C ARG A 180 11.93 -9.99 15.38
N GLY A 181 12.21 -11.29 15.43
CA GLY A 181 11.29 -12.31 15.96
C GLY A 181 10.17 -12.72 15.00
N HIS A 182 10.05 -12.07 13.83
CA HIS A 182 9.01 -12.32 12.85
C HIS A 182 9.55 -12.71 11.46
N SER A 183 10.67 -12.12 11.02
CA SER A 183 11.40 -12.49 9.80
C SER A 183 12.90 -12.26 9.98
N PRO A 184 13.67 -13.34 10.23
CA PRO A 184 15.12 -13.27 10.24
C PRO A 184 15.71 -12.71 8.93
N THR A 185 15.09 -13.02 7.79
CA THR A 185 15.53 -12.50 6.49
C THR A 185 15.40 -10.98 6.44
N TYR A 186 14.23 -10.42 6.74
CA TYR A 186 14.02 -8.98 6.69
C TYR A 186 14.79 -8.23 7.78
N GLU A 187 15.02 -8.84 8.96
CA GLU A 187 15.90 -8.27 9.99
C GLU A 187 17.33 -8.12 9.46
N ALA A 188 17.89 -9.19 8.88
CA ALA A 188 19.24 -9.18 8.33
C ALA A 188 19.40 -8.21 7.16
N LEU A 189 18.44 -8.20 6.22
CA LEU A 189 18.44 -7.27 5.08
C LEU A 189 18.36 -5.82 5.56
N ALA A 190 17.46 -5.50 6.48
CA ALA A 190 17.28 -4.13 6.96
C ALA A 190 18.51 -3.62 7.73
N LEU A 191 19.19 -4.47 8.51
CA LEU A 191 20.45 -4.11 9.13
C LEU A 191 21.54 -3.85 8.08
N ALA A 192 21.66 -4.70 7.07
CA ALA A 192 22.63 -4.51 5.99
C ALA A 192 22.38 -3.21 5.20
N VAL A 193 21.13 -2.96 4.78
CA VAL A 193 20.75 -1.69 4.12
C VAL A 193 21.06 -0.49 5.00
N SER A 194 20.79 -0.57 6.32
CA SER A 194 21.08 0.53 7.24
C SER A 194 22.56 0.87 7.39
N ALA A 195 23.45 -0.07 7.04
CA ALA A 195 24.90 0.08 7.10
C ALA A 195 25.53 0.37 5.72
N ASP A 196 24.77 0.21 4.62
CA ASP A 196 25.23 0.46 3.26
C ASP A 196 24.99 1.92 2.85
N GLU A 197 26.01 2.75 2.99
CA GLU A 197 25.94 4.18 2.62
C GLU A 197 25.59 4.42 1.15
N HIS A 198 25.96 3.50 0.25
CA HIS A 198 25.69 3.68 -1.17
C HIS A 198 24.22 3.42 -1.46
N LEU A 199 23.67 2.32 -0.96
CA LEU A 199 22.26 1.99 -1.13
C LEU A 199 21.34 3.00 -0.42
N VAL A 200 21.73 3.50 0.75
CA VAL A 200 21.01 4.60 1.43
C VAL A 200 20.97 5.86 0.58
N LYS A 201 22.09 6.26 -0.05
CA LYS A 201 22.12 7.43 -0.96
C LYS A 201 21.23 7.23 -2.19
N LEU A 202 21.13 6.00 -2.70
CA LEU A 202 20.21 5.66 -3.78
C LEU A 202 18.75 5.79 -3.33
N LEU A 203 18.39 5.22 -2.19
CA LEU A 203 17.05 5.35 -1.59
C LEU A 203 16.67 6.81 -1.33
N ASP A 204 17.61 7.65 -0.93
CA ASP A 204 17.36 9.07 -0.67
C ASP A 204 16.99 9.89 -1.93
N GLN A 205 17.18 9.32 -3.13
CA GLN A 205 16.70 9.90 -4.41
C GLN A 205 15.21 9.61 -4.67
N LEU A 206 14.59 8.70 -3.92
CA LEU A 206 13.16 8.44 -4.00
C LEU A 206 12.38 9.46 -3.14
N PRO A 207 11.11 9.75 -3.45
CA PRO A 207 10.21 10.42 -2.50
C PRO A 207 10.18 9.68 -1.17
N GLN A 208 10.03 10.39 -0.05
CA GLN A 208 10.14 9.80 1.30
C GLN A 208 9.19 8.61 1.50
N GLU A 209 7.95 8.71 0.99
CA GLU A 209 6.93 7.67 1.05
C GLU A 209 7.31 6.40 0.27
N LYS A 210 8.29 6.49 -0.63
CA LYS A 210 8.81 5.37 -1.42
C LYS A 210 10.08 4.74 -0.83
N ARG A 211 10.56 5.19 0.33
CA ARG A 211 11.80 4.66 0.96
C ARG A 211 11.56 3.51 1.93
N GLN A 212 10.30 3.11 2.13
CA GLN A 212 9.88 2.12 3.12
C GLN A 212 10.64 0.79 2.96
N PRO A 213 11.14 0.18 4.05
CA PRO A 213 11.80 -1.14 3.99
C PRO A 213 10.91 -2.23 3.36
N ASN A 214 9.64 -2.30 3.77
CA ASN A 214 8.68 -3.24 3.18
C ASN A 214 8.53 -3.06 1.66
N LEU A 215 8.58 -1.83 1.15
CA LEU A 215 8.48 -1.56 -0.28
C LEU A 215 9.74 -1.98 -1.04
N LEU A 216 10.93 -1.69 -0.49
CA LEU A 216 12.20 -2.12 -1.08
C LEU A 216 12.25 -3.64 -1.19
N PHE A 217 11.98 -4.35 -0.10
CA PHE A 217 12.08 -5.80 -0.07
C PHE A 217 11.00 -6.46 -0.90
N ALA A 218 9.77 -5.95 -0.91
CA ALA A 218 8.73 -6.45 -1.80
C ALA A 218 9.06 -6.22 -3.28
N ALA A 219 9.58 -5.05 -3.65
CA ALA A 219 10.04 -4.78 -5.00
C ALA A 219 11.16 -5.74 -5.42
N ALA A 220 12.12 -6.00 -4.53
CA ALA A 220 13.19 -6.96 -4.78
C ALA A 220 12.66 -8.39 -4.92
N GLN A 221 11.77 -8.86 -4.04
CA GLN A 221 11.12 -10.17 -4.17
C GLN A 221 10.35 -10.29 -5.49
N TYR A 222 9.57 -9.27 -5.86
CA TYR A 222 8.80 -9.23 -7.10
C TYR A 222 9.68 -9.32 -8.36
N LEU A 223 10.91 -8.82 -8.28
CA LEU A 223 11.93 -8.89 -9.34
C LEU A 223 12.79 -10.15 -9.30
N GLY A 224 12.65 -11.00 -8.28
CA GLY A 224 13.40 -12.25 -8.13
C GLY A 224 14.79 -12.08 -7.50
N ALA A 225 14.98 -11.04 -6.68
CA ALA A 225 16.25 -10.76 -6.00
C ALA A 225 16.65 -11.87 -5.00
N PRO A 226 17.96 -12.05 -4.73
CA PRO A 226 18.47 -13.02 -3.77
C PRO A 226 18.31 -12.55 -2.31
N VAL A 227 17.06 -12.39 -1.86
CA VAL A 227 16.72 -11.83 -0.53
C VAL A 227 17.21 -12.67 0.65
N ALA A 228 17.59 -13.93 0.45
CA ALA A 228 18.08 -14.82 1.50
C ALA A 228 19.48 -14.47 2.03
N THR A 229 20.25 -13.65 1.30
CA THR A 229 21.64 -13.32 1.65
C THR A 229 21.88 -11.82 1.53
N PRO A 230 22.16 -11.10 2.63
CA PRO A 230 22.28 -9.64 2.60
C PRO A 230 23.32 -9.11 1.62
N ASP A 231 24.51 -9.72 1.55
CA ASP A 231 25.58 -9.25 0.66
C ASP A 231 25.19 -9.39 -0.82
N ALA A 232 24.58 -10.52 -1.19
CA ALA A 232 24.12 -10.71 -2.57
C ALA A 232 22.94 -9.80 -2.91
N PHE A 233 22.05 -9.55 -1.94
CA PHE A 233 20.95 -8.60 -2.08
C PHE A 233 21.48 -7.18 -2.32
N SER A 234 22.42 -6.69 -1.50
CA SER A 234 22.96 -5.33 -1.65
C SER A 234 23.68 -5.16 -2.99
N ALA A 235 24.50 -6.13 -3.38
CA ALA A 235 25.17 -6.12 -4.69
C ALA A 235 24.15 -6.09 -5.85
N TRP A 236 23.11 -6.93 -5.77
CA TRP A 236 22.03 -6.95 -6.75
C TRP A 236 21.24 -5.63 -6.80
N ALA A 237 20.88 -5.08 -5.64
CA ALA A 237 20.06 -3.88 -5.53
C ALA A 237 20.76 -2.64 -6.12
N VAL A 238 22.08 -2.57 -5.98
CA VAL A 238 22.90 -1.51 -6.60
C VAL A 238 23.00 -1.71 -8.11
N GLN A 239 23.26 -2.94 -8.56
CA GLN A 239 23.39 -3.26 -9.98
C GLN A 239 22.09 -3.00 -10.75
N ASP A 240 20.97 -3.46 -10.21
CA ASP A 240 19.66 -3.41 -10.85
C ASP A 240 18.81 -2.23 -10.33
N TRP A 241 19.46 -1.22 -9.75
CA TRP A 241 18.80 -0.06 -9.15
C TRP A 241 17.76 0.64 -10.05
N PRO A 242 17.98 0.84 -11.37
CA PRO A 242 16.96 1.44 -12.22
C PRO A 242 15.64 0.64 -12.25
N GLU A 243 15.70 -0.70 -12.31
CA GLU A 243 14.51 -1.56 -12.33
C GLU A 243 13.86 -1.64 -10.95
N LEU A 244 14.67 -1.75 -9.89
CA LEU A 244 14.22 -1.75 -8.51
C LEU A 244 13.51 -0.44 -8.14
N SER A 245 14.15 0.70 -8.39
CA SER A 245 13.59 2.03 -8.11
C SER A 245 12.35 2.34 -8.97
N GLY A 246 12.30 1.90 -10.23
CA GLY A 246 11.11 2.00 -11.07
C GLY A 246 9.93 1.20 -10.50
N THR A 247 10.18 -0.01 -9.98
CA THR A 247 9.17 -0.82 -9.29
C THR A 247 8.69 -0.14 -8.01
N MET A 248 9.60 0.40 -7.18
CA MET A 248 9.23 1.14 -5.96
C MET A 248 8.42 2.40 -6.26
N ARG A 249 8.72 3.12 -7.35
CA ARG A 249 7.97 4.32 -7.76
C ARG A 249 6.55 3.98 -8.23
N SER A 250 6.39 2.92 -9.00
CA SER A 250 5.09 2.50 -9.54
C SER A 250 4.21 1.78 -8.51
N ARG A 251 4.79 0.99 -7.61
CA ARG A 251 4.06 0.16 -6.64
C ARG A 251 3.96 0.79 -5.25
N ARG A 252 3.06 0.27 -4.41
CA ARG A 252 2.82 0.74 -3.04
C ARG A 252 2.78 -0.45 -2.08
N THR A 253 3.19 -0.23 -0.83
CA THR A 253 2.90 -1.17 0.25
C THR A 253 1.38 -1.25 0.41
N GLN A 254 0.79 -2.40 0.09
CA GLN A 254 -0.66 -2.60 0.09
C GLN A 254 -1.00 -3.97 0.69
N THR A 255 -0.72 -4.12 1.99
CA THR A 255 -0.98 -5.36 2.73
C THR A 255 -2.49 -5.61 2.84
N ASN A 256 -3.01 -6.47 1.96
CA ASN A 256 -4.41 -6.91 1.96
C ASN A 256 -4.54 -8.21 2.77
N GLU A 257 -4.84 -8.09 4.06
CA GLU A 257 -4.75 -9.19 5.04
C GLU A 257 -6.15 -9.68 5.49
N PRO A 258 -6.67 -10.80 4.95
CA PRO A 258 -8.01 -11.31 5.28
C PRO A 258 -8.23 -11.60 6.76
N THR A 259 -7.17 -11.95 7.51
CA THR A 259 -7.30 -12.26 8.94
C THR A 259 -7.82 -11.05 9.75
N ARG A 260 -7.70 -9.81 9.23
CA ARG A 260 -8.31 -8.64 9.86
C ARG A 260 -9.84 -8.69 9.90
N CYS A 261 -10.51 -9.47 9.03
CA CYS A 261 -11.95 -9.71 9.13
C CYS A 261 -12.31 -10.34 10.48
N ALA A 262 -11.44 -11.15 11.08
CA ALA A 262 -11.72 -11.81 12.36
C ALA A 262 -11.86 -10.81 13.52
N THR A 263 -11.25 -9.63 13.44
CA THR A 263 -11.40 -8.60 14.47
C THR A 263 -12.73 -7.85 14.33
N MET A 264 -13.25 -7.74 13.11
CA MET A 264 -14.46 -6.97 12.79
C MET A 264 -15.73 -7.82 12.78
N LEU A 265 -15.64 -9.13 12.51
CA LEU A 265 -16.80 -10.03 12.44
C LEU A 265 -17.70 -9.98 13.68
N PRO A 266 -17.19 -9.92 14.93
CA PRO A 266 -18.02 -9.74 16.13
C PRO A 266 -18.88 -8.48 16.09
N ILE A 267 -18.38 -7.40 15.50
CA ILE A 267 -19.12 -6.14 15.33
C ILE A 267 -20.17 -6.32 14.24
N LEU A 268 -19.76 -6.80 13.06
CA LEU A 268 -20.63 -6.96 11.90
C LEU A 268 -21.87 -7.80 12.20
N ALA A 269 -21.72 -8.89 12.95
CA ALA A 269 -22.82 -9.78 13.33
C ALA A 269 -23.85 -9.14 14.28
N GLN A 270 -23.49 -8.08 15.01
CA GLN A 270 -24.41 -7.38 15.93
C GLN A 270 -25.17 -6.21 15.29
N LEU A 271 -24.79 -5.83 14.07
CA LEU A 271 -25.47 -4.75 13.34
C LEU A 271 -26.80 -5.24 12.73
N PRO A 272 -27.75 -4.33 12.43
CA PRO A 272 -28.98 -4.71 11.73
C PRO A 272 -28.67 -5.32 10.37
N GLN A 273 -29.16 -6.53 10.12
CA GLN A 273 -28.92 -7.26 8.88
C GLN A 273 -30.00 -6.93 7.82
N PRO A 274 -29.70 -7.04 6.51
CA PRO A 274 -28.40 -7.40 5.92
C PRO A 274 -27.41 -6.23 5.88
N LEU A 275 -26.15 -6.52 5.55
CA LEU A 275 -25.06 -5.54 5.49
C LEU A 275 -24.67 -5.19 4.04
N ALA A 276 -24.39 -3.91 3.82
CA ALA A 276 -23.70 -3.38 2.66
C ALA A 276 -22.30 -2.92 3.12
N LEU A 277 -21.24 -3.58 2.66
CA LEU A 277 -19.88 -3.33 3.11
C LEU A 277 -19.12 -2.40 2.14
N LEU A 278 -18.53 -1.33 2.69
CA LEU A 278 -17.66 -0.41 1.95
C LEU A 278 -16.29 -0.33 2.64
N GLU A 279 -15.24 -0.83 1.99
CA GLU A 279 -13.87 -0.73 2.49
C GLU A 279 -13.16 0.50 1.93
N VAL A 280 -12.62 1.37 2.77
CA VAL A 280 -11.70 2.45 2.36
C VAL A 280 -10.26 1.96 2.53
N GLY A 281 -9.44 2.08 1.47
CA GLY A 281 -8.13 1.45 1.39
C GLY A 281 -8.19 -0.02 1.03
N ALA A 282 -9.13 -0.41 0.16
CA ALA A 282 -9.49 -1.80 -0.08
C ALA A 282 -8.38 -2.66 -0.71
N SER A 283 -7.35 -2.07 -1.32
CA SER A 283 -6.34 -2.78 -2.11
C SER A 283 -6.99 -3.69 -3.17
N ALA A 284 -6.99 -5.02 -2.98
CA ALA A 284 -7.62 -5.99 -3.86
C ALA A 284 -9.01 -6.46 -3.35
N GLY A 285 -9.54 -5.82 -2.31
CA GLY A 285 -10.87 -6.07 -1.75
C GLY A 285 -10.97 -7.33 -0.90
N LEU A 286 -9.86 -7.98 -0.51
CA LEU A 286 -9.93 -9.27 0.18
C LEU A 286 -10.59 -9.20 1.57
N CYS A 287 -10.68 -8.03 2.20
CA CYS A 287 -11.37 -7.87 3.48
C CYS A 287 -12.89 -7.65 3.33
N LEU A 288 -13.41 -7.52 2.11
CA LEU A 288 -14.84 -7.38 1.80
C LEU A 288 -15.61 -8.71 1.83
N TYR A 289 -14.94 -9.82 2.16
CA TYR A 289 -15.52 -11.17 2.15
C TYR A 289 -15.63 -11.79 3.54
N PRO A 290 -16.05 -11.04 4.59
CA PRO A 290 -16.09 -11.63 5.91
C PRO A 290 -17.07 -12.82 5.99
N ASP A 291 -18.08 -12.86 5.13
CA ASP A 291 -19.08 -13.91 4.96
C ASP A 291 -18.57 -15.17 4.22
N ALA A 292 -17.45 -15.09 3.50
CA ALA A 292 -16.93 -16.18 2.69
C ALA A 292 -15.76 -16.95 3.35
N TYR A 293 -15.34 -16.56 4.55
CA TYR A 293 -14.21 -17.14 5.27
C TYR A 293 -14.65 -17.97 6.47
N GLN A 294 -13.78 -18.89 6.90
CA GLN A 294 -13.92 -19.62 8.16
C GLN A 294 -13.19 -18.92 9.30
N TYR A 295 -13.78 -18.90 10.49
CA TYR A 295 -13.24 -18.24 11.68
C TYR A 295 -13.13 -19.22 12.83
N GLN A 296 -11.97 -19.21 13.48
CA GLN A 296 -11.73 -19.92 14.72
C GLN A 296 -11.25 -18.92 15.78
N TYR A 297 -12.03 -18.78 16.85
CA TYR A 297 -11.72 -17.87 17.95
C TYR A 297 -11.20 -18.63 19.17
N GLY A 298 -10.01 -18.25 19.64
CA GLY A 298 -9.31 -18.95 20.72
C GLY A 298 -9.10 -20.44 20.42
N ASP A 299 -9.03 -21.25 21.48
CA ASP A 299 -8.89 -22.71 21.38
C ASP A 299 -10.25 -23.44 21.29
N GLY A 300 -11.32 -22.70 20.95
CA GLY A 300 -12.66 -23.24 20.86
C GLY A 300 -12.82 -24.23 19.70
N PRO A 301 -13.70 -25.24 19.83
CA PRO A 301 -13.95 -26.20 18.77
C PRO A 301 -14.86 -25.64 17.65
N ILE A 302 -15.46 -24.47 17.86
CA ILE A 302 -16.44 -23.88 16.95
C ILE A 302 -15.73 -23.14 15.82
N VAL A 303 -16.09 -23.50 14.60
CA VAL A 303 -15.66 -22.82 13.37
C VAL A 303 -16.90 -22.19 12.74
N LEU A 304 -16.90 -20.87 12.63
CA LEU A 304 -17.95 -20.12 11.94
C LEU A 304 -17.59 -19.98 10.46
N GLY A 305 -18.58 -19.91 9.57
CA GLY A 305 -18.38 -19.67 8.14
C GLY A 305 -18.75 -20.86 7.23
N PRO A 306 -18.67 -20.67 5.90
CA PRO A 306 -19.00 -21.73 4.94
C PRO A 306 -18.08 -22.95 5.09
N ALA A 307 -18.65 -24.14 5.11
CA ALA A 307 -17.90 -25.39 5.35
C ALA A 307 -16.86 -25.70 4.26
N ASP A 308 -17.07 -25.21 3.05
CA ASP A 308 -16.24 -25.39 1.87
C ASP A 308 -15.19 -24.28 1.67
N SER A 309 -15.19 -23.23 2.50
CA SER A 309 -14.19 -22.18 2.40
C SER A 309 -12.80 -22.70 2.73
N GLN A 310 -11.86 -22.44 1.82
CA GLN A 310 -10.44 -22.79 2.00
C GLN A 310 -9.67 -21.74 2.81
N VAL A 311 -10.32 -20.64 3.20
CA VAL A 311 -9.70 -19.57 3.99
C VAL A 311 -10.12 -19.76 5.43
N ARG A 312 -9.18 -20.21 6.27
CA ARG A 312 -9.37 -20.33 7.71
C ARG A 312 -8.59 -19.24 8.44
N LEU A 313 -9.29 -18.46 9.23
CA LEU A 313 -8.79 -17.32 9.98
C LEU A 313 -8.83 -17.65 11.47
N SER A 314 -7.67 -17.85 12.07
CA SER A 314 -7.55 -18.04 13.51
C SER A 314 -7.27 -16.70 14.19
N CYS A 315 -8.01 -16.42 15.26
CA CYS A 315 -7.87 -15.21 16.05
C CYS A 315 -7.87 -15.55 17.54
N ALA A 316 -6.76 -15.29 18.21
CA ALA A 316 -6.67 -15.36 19.66
C ALA A 316 -7.59 -14.28 20.26
N ILE A 317 -8.28 -14.61 21.34
CA ILE A 317 -9.22 -13.71 22.00
C ILE A 317 -8.82 -13.48 23.45
N SER A 318 -9.01 -12.26 23.92
CA SER A 318 -8.98 -11.93 25.34
C SER A 318 -10.03 -10.88 25.71
N GLY A 319 -10.43 -10.84 26.97
CA GLY A 319 -11.61 -10.07 27.39
C GLY A 319 -12.92 -10.73 26.92
N ASN A 320 -14.02 -9.97 26.97
CA ASN A 320 -15.35 -10.48 26.64
C ASN A 320 -15.71 -10.20 25.17
N VAL A 321 -14.97 -10.81 24.24
CA VAL A 321 -15.25 -10.70 22.80
C VAL A 321 -16.62 -11.34 22.51
N PRO A 322 -17.58 -10.62 21.89
CA PRO A 322 -18.90 -11.16 21.57
C PRO A 322 -18.83 -12.05 20.33
N ILE A 323 -18.43 -13.31 20.52
CA ILE A 323 -18.30 -14.28 19.42
C ILE A 323 -19.68 -14.48 18.76
N PRO A 324 -19.81 -14.31 17.43
CA PRO A 324 -21.08 -14.50 16.74
C PRO A 324 -21.62 -15.94 16.83
N GLU A 325 -22.93 -16.08 16.93
CA GLU A 325 -23.61 -17.39 16.80
C GLU A 325 -23.88 -17.77 15.33
N SER A 326 -23.94 -16.77 14.44
CA SER A 326 -24.19 -16.95 13.01
C SER A 326 -23.40 -15.94 12.17
N MET A 327 -23.21 -16.26 10.89
CA MET A 327 -22.52 -15.38 9.95
C MET A 327 -23.38 -14.16 9.60
N PRO A 328 -22.78 -12.96 9.46
CA PRO A 328 -23.50 -11.80 8.93
C PRO A 328 -23.92 -12.05 7.47
N ALA A 329 -25.07 -11.49 7.10
CA ALA A 329 -25.58 -11.55 5.73
C ALA A 329 -25.09 -10.33 4.94
N VAL A 330 -24.10 -10.52 4.07
CA VAL A 330 -23.54 -9.46 3.22
C VAL A 330 -24.23 -9.51 1.86
N VAL A 331 -24.95 -8.45 1.49
CA VAL A 331 -25.71 -8.37 0.23
C VAL A 331 -25.09 -7.42 -0.80
N TRP A 332 -24.13 -6.61 -0.37
CA TRP A 332 -23.43 -5.67 -1.23
C TRP A 332 -22.01 -5.43 -0.71
N ARG A 333 -21.03 -5.33 -1.62
CA ARG A 333 -19.63 -5.09 -1.28
C ARG A 333 -18.96 -4.15 -2.29
N ALA A 334 -18.35 -3.08 -1.80
CA ALA A 334 -17.54 -2.18 -2.62
C ALA A 334 -16.27 -1.73 -1.88
N GLY A 335 -15.23 -1.40 -2.65
CA GLY A 335 -13.98 -0.88 -2.12
C GLY A 335 -13.58 0.42 -2.80
N LEU A 336 -13.07 1.36 -2.02
CA LEU A 336 -12.46 2.60 -2.50
C LEU A 336 -10.97 2.56 -2.19
N ASP A 337 -10.12 2.68 -3.20
CA ASP A 337 -8.67 2.71 -3.02
C ASP A 337 -8.02 3.70 -3.99
N LEU A 338 -6.88 4.27 -3.62
CA LEU A 338 -6.11 5.16 -4.50
C LEU A 338 -5.48 4.40 -5.68
N ASN A 339 -5.22 3.11 -5.51
CA ASN A 339 -4.60 2.20 -6.47
C ASN A 339 -5.11 0.77 -6.22
N PRO A 340 -6.39 0.48 -6.52
CA PRO A 340 -6.93 -0.86 -6.35
C PRO A 340 -6.15 -1.86 -7.19
N LEU A 341 -5.97 -3.06 -6.65
CA LEU A 341 -5.25 -4.16 -7.31
C LEU A 341 -6.28 -5.15 -7.86
N ASP A 342 -6.10 -5.56 -9.11
CA ASP A 342 -7.05 -6.47 -9.76
C ASP A 342 -6.66 -7.92 -9.47
N VAL A 343 -7.50 -8.64 -8.72
CA VAL A 343 -7.27 -10.06 -8.45
C VAL A 343 -7.24 -10.91 -9.72
N ALA A 344 -7.89 -10.50 -10.82
CA ALA A 344 -7.81 -11.19 -12.11
C ALA A 344 -6.47 -10.98 -12.83
N SER A 345 -5.69 -9.97 -12.45
CA SER A 345 -4.34 -9.72 -12.95
C SER A 345 -3.32 -10.56 -12.19
N ASP A 346 -2.71 -11.53 -12.87
CA ASP A 346 -1.64 -12.34 -12.27
C ASP A 346 -0.43 -11.49 -11.84
N ASP A 347 -0.22 -10.32 -12.46
CA ASP A 347 0.85 -9.40 -12.06
C ASP A 347 0.56 -8.69 -10.72
N ASP A 348 -0.70 -8.33 -10.46
CA ASP A 348 -1.12 -7.73 -9.21
C ASP A 348 -1.15 -8.77 -8.08
N VAL A 349 -1.55 -10.01 -8.40
CA VAL A 349 -1.44 -11.13 -7.44
C VAL A 349 0.02 -11.41 -7.10
N ARG A 350 0.95 -11.37 -8.07
CA ARG A 350 2.40 -11.46 -7.81
C ARG A 350 2.91 -10.30 -6.95
N TRP A 351 2.37 -9.10 -7.11
CA TRP A 351 2.72 -7.97 -6.25
C TRP A 351 2.24 -8.18 -4.80
N LEU A 352 0.99 -8.62 -4.61
CA LEU A 352 0.45 -8.96 -3.29
C LEU A 352 1.26 -10.07 -2.62
N ASP A 353 1.66 -11.08 -3.38
CA ASP A 353 2.49 -12.18 -2.93
C ASP A 353 3.88 -11.70 -2.48
N ALA A 354 4.51 -10.79 -3.24
CA ALA A 354 5.80 -10.21 -2.91
C ALA A 354 5.78 -9.30 -1.67
N LEU A 355 4.61 -8.82 -1.23
CA LEU A 355 4.45 -8.08 0.03
C LEU A 355 4.48 -8.99 1.26
N ILE A 356 4.38 -10.31 1.08
CA ILE A 356 4.45 -11.31 2.15
C ILE A 356 5.92 -11.67 2.41
N TRP A 357 6.31 -11.65 3.68
CA TRP A 357 7.69 -11.87 4.07
C TRP A 357 8.12 -13.31 3.80
N PRO A 358 9.41 -13.58 3.55
CA PRO A 358 9.90 -14.88 3.08
C PRO A 358 9.43 -16.07 3.91
N GLU A 359 9.40 -15.93 5.24
CA GLU A 359 9.07 -17.00 6.18
C GLU A 359 7.55 -17.25 6.34
N GLN A 360 6.70 -16.39 5.76
CA GLN A 360 5.26 -16.36 6.06
C GLN A 360 4.43 -17.18 5.07
N GLN A 361 4.76 -18.46 4.90
CA GLN A 361 4.08 -19.34 3.94
C GLN A 361 2.57 -19.46 4.19
N GLU A 362 2.14 -19.55 5.46
CA GLU A 362 0.72 -19.60 5.80
C GLU A 362 -0.05 -18.34 5.37
N ARG A 363 0.60 -17.17 5.39
CA ARG A 363 0.00 -15.92 4.88
C ARG A 363 -0.12 -15.97 3.36
N ARG A 364 0.86 -16.56 2.68
CA ARG A 364 0.88 -16.75 1.23
C ARG A 364 -0.23 -17.68 0.77
N ASP A 365 -0.38 -18.82 1.44
CA ASP A 365 -1.43 -19.79 1.14
C ASP A 365 -2.83 -19.19 1.33
N ARG A 366 -3.01 -18.43 2.42
CA ARG A 366 -4.24 -17.69 2.70
C ARG A 366 -4.52 -16.62 1.64
N LEU A 367 -3.52 -15.84 1.23
CA LEU A 367 -3.65 -14.84 0.16
C LEU A 367 -4.19 -15.52 -1.11
N HIS A 368 -3.57 -16.62 -1.55
CA HIS A 368 -4.01 -17.32 -2.76
C HIS A 368 -5.41 -17.91 -2.63
N ALA A 369 -5.79 -18.41 -1.45
CA ALA A 369 -7.14 -18.90 -1.19
C ALA A 369 -8.18 -17.77 -1.24
N ALA A 370 -7.89 -16.62 -0.62
CA ALA A 370 -8.75 -15.43 -0.66
C ALA A 370 -8.86 -14.86 -2.09
N VAL A 371 -7.77 -14.84 -2.85
CA VAL A 371 -7.77 -14.44 -4.27
C VAL A 371 -8.68 -15.36 -5.09
N ARG A 372 -8.73 -16.67 -4.82
CA ARG A 372 -9.66 -17.58 -5.52
C ARG A 372 -11.12 -17.23 -5.24
N ILE A 373 -11.45 -16.90 -3.99
CA ILE A 373 -12.80 -16.46 -3.61
C ILE A 373 -13.15 -15.15 -4.31
N ALA A 374 -12.28 -14.14 -4.24
CA ALA A 374 -12.50 -12.85 -4.88
C ALA A 374 -12.55 -12.94 -6.42
N ARG A 375 -11.81 -13.86 -7.05
CA ARG A 375 -11.94 -14.11 -8.50
C ARG A 375 -13.28 -14.72 -8.90
N ALA A 376 -13.87 -15.54 -8.02
CA ALA A 376 -15.14 -16.21 -8.30
C ALA A 376 -16.34 -15.25 -8.17
N ASP A 377 -16.24 -14.27 -7.28
CA ASP A 377 -17.26 -13.22 -7.07
C ASP A 377 -16.57 -11.85 -6.90
N PRO A 378 -16.11 -11.19 -7.97
CA PRO A 378 -15.30 -9.97 -7.88
C PRO A 378 -16.00 -8.80 -7.19
N PRO A 379 -15.32 -8.06 -6.28
CA PRO A 379 -15.94 -6.95 -5.59
C PRO A 379 -15.97 -5.71 -6.49
N HIS A 380 -16.88 -4.78 -6.22
CA HIS A 380 -16.88 -3.49 -6.92
C HIS A 380 -15.76 -2.58 -6.37
N LEU A 381 -14.60 -2.58 -7.01
CA LEU A 381 -13.48 -1.70 -6.63
C LEU A 381 -13.46 -0.42 -7.47
N VAL A 382 -13.38 0.72 -6.79
CA VAL A 382 -13.31 2.05 -7.39
C VAL A 382 -11.96 2.67 -7.07
N THR A 383 -11.27 3.15 -8.10
CA THR A 383 -10.10 4.00 -7.93
C THR A 383 -10.58 5.40 -7.55
N GLY A 384 -10.21 5.89 -6.37
CA GLY A 384 -10.63 7.22 -5.93
C GLY A 384 -10.00 7.68 -4.62
N ASP A 385 -10.12 8.98 -4.37
CA ASP A 385 -9.74 9.64 -3.14
C ASP A 385 -10.82 9.48 -2.05
N LEU A 386 -10.36 9.21 -0.83
CA LEU A 386 -11.23 8.92 0.32
C LEU A 386 -12.13 10.09 0.75
N LEU A 387 -11.79 11.34 0.40
CA LEU A 387 -12.64 12.50 0.67
C LEU A 387 -13.54 12.83 -0.52
N ALA A 388 -12.96 12.85 -1.72
CA ALA A 388 -13.68 13.32 -2.91
C ALA A 388 -14.69 12.29 -3.44
N ASP A 389 -14.34 11.01 -3.43
CA ASP A 389 -15.08 9.98 -4.17
C ASP A 389 -15.95 9.10 -3.27
N LEU A 390 -15.71 9.10 -1.95
CA LEU A 390 -16.48 8.29 -0.99
C LEU A 390 -17.99 8.58 -1.03
N PRO A 391 -18.49 9.83 -1.05
CA PRO A 391 -19.93 10.09 -1.03
C PRO A 391 -20.68 9.49 -2.23
N ALA A 392 -20.05 9.50 -3.40
CA ALA A 392 -20.63 8.94 -4.62
C ALA A 392 -20.72 7.41 -4.56
N LEU A 393 -19.76 6.75 -3.92
CA LEU A 393 -19.81 5.29 -3.73
C LEU A 393 -20.82 4.90 -2.65
N VAL A 394 -20.93 5.68 -1.58
CA VAL A 394 -21.94 5.50 -0.52
C VAL A 394 -23.36 5.56 -1.09
N ALA A 395 -23.62 6.46 -2.03
CA ALA A 395 -24.94 6.59 -2.67
C ALA A 395 -25.36 5.35 -3.49
N GLN A 396 -24.45 4.42 -3.77
CA GLN A 396 -24.75 3.18 -4.50
C GLN A 396 -25.16 2.02 -3.58
N ALA A 397 -25.01 2.17 -2.26
CA ALA A 397 -25.38 1.14 -1.32
C ALA A 397 -26.91 0.92 -1.30
N PRO A 398 -27.39 -0.33 -1.19
CA PRO A 398 -28.83 -0.63 -1.08
C PRO A 398 -29.46 0.03 0.14
N ALA A 399 -30.63 0.65 -0.04
CA ALA A 399 -31.34 1.37 1.04
C ALA A 399 -31.96 0.44 2.11
N ASP A 400 -32.12 -0.85 1.79
CA ASP A 400 -32.65 -1.90 2.66
C ASP A 400 -31.55 -2.69 3.40
N ALA A 401 -30.29 -2.25 3.31
CA ALA A 401 -29.16 -2.82 4.02
C ALA A 401 -28.49 -1.79 4.94
N THR A 402 -27.90 -2.25 6.05
CA THR A 402 -27.05 -1.40 6.88
C THR A 402 -25.72 -1.17 6.16
N LEU A 403 -25.49 0.06 5.73
CA LEU A 403 -24.20 0.46 5.19
C LEU A 403 -23.15 0.50 6.31
N VAL A 404 -22.09 -0.27 6.13
CA VAL A 404 -20.92 -0.29 7.01
C VAL A 404 -19.70 0.20 6.23
N ILE A 405 -19.21 1.39 6.57
CA ILE A 405 -17.93 1.89 6.08
C ILE A 405 -16.87 1.39 7.05
N PHE A 406 -15.87 0.67 6.55
CA PHE A 406 -14.76 0.23 7.37
C PHE A 406 -13.42 0.49 6.71
N HIS A 407 -12.39 0.56 7.53
CA HIS A 407 -11.02 0.66 7.05
C HIS A 407 -10.07 -0.02 8.03
N SER A 408 -8.99 -0.58 7.49
CA SER A 408 -7.97 -1.19 8.32
C SER A 408 -6.56 -0.97 7.81
N ALA A 409 -5.76 -0.30 8.65
CA ALA A 409 -4.38 0.10 8.41
C ALA A 409 -4.16 1.15 7.30
N VAL A 410 -5.20 1.73 6.68
CA VAL A 410 -5.00 2.67 5.56
C VAL A 410 -4.72 4.08 6.05
N LEU A 411 -5.34 4.51 7.16
CA LEU A 411 -5.23 5.91 7.60
C LEU A 411 -3.80 6.26 8.06
N THR A 412 -2.98 5.28 8.42
CA THR A 412 -1.55 5.51 8.70
C THR A 412 -0.80 6.18 7.54
N TYR A 413 -1.24 5.95 6.28
CA TYR A 413 -0.67 6.55 5.07
C TYR A 413 -1.28 7.90 4.69
N VAL A 414 -2.30 8.33 5.42
CA VAL A 414 -3.04 9.57 5.17
C VAL A 414 -2.48 10.69 6.08
N PRO A 415 -2.26 11.92 5.60
CA PRO A 415 -1.82 13.03 6.45
C PRO A 415 -2.82 13.34 7.57
N PRO A 416 -2.38 13.78 8.76
CA PRO A 416 -3.27 14.02 9.92
C PRO A 416 -4.49 14.89 9.61
N GLU A 417 -4.32 15.99 8.88
CA GLU A 417 -5.40 16.89 8.47
C GLU A 417 -6.45 16.21 7.58
N THR A 418 -5.99 15.31 6.71
CA THR A 418 -6.87 14.52 5.83
C THR A 418 -7.59 13.43 6.62
N ARG A 419 -6.96 12.85 7.66
CA ARG A 419 -7.64 11.92 8.59
C ARG A 419 -8.78 12.62 9.30
N THR A 420 -8.56 13.82 9.84
CA THR A 420 -9.61 14.60 10.51
C THR A 420 -10.77 14.90 9.56
N ALA A 421 -10.47 15.37 8.33
CA ALA A 421 -11.52 15.62 7.34
C ALA A 421 -12.30 14.34 6.98
N PHE A 422 -11.63 13.18 6.92
CA PHE A 422 -12.26 11.90 6.63
C PHE A 422 -13.18 11.44 7.77
N THR A 423 -12.74 11.56 9.03
CA THR A 423 -13.57 11.17 10.17
C THR A 423 -14.80 12.06 10.29
N ASP A 424 -14.68 13.36 10.02
CA ASP A 424 -15.82 14.28 9.97
C ASP A 424 -16.79 13.94 8.82
N LEU A 425 -16.26 13.62 7.64
CA LEU A 425 -17.08 13.17 6.51
C LEU A 425 -17.86 11.90 6.86
N VAL A 426 -17.19 10.86 7.35
CA VAL A 426 -17.83 9.56 7.65
C VAL A 426 -18.87 9.67 8.75
N ARG A 427 -18.63 10.48 9.79
CA ARG A 427 -19.62 10.75 10.85
C ARG A 427 -20.89 11.44 10.32
N GLY A 428 -20.79 12.19 9.22
CA GLY A 428 -21.92 12.84 8.57
C GLY A 428 -22.71 11.94 7.61
N LEU A 429 -22.21 10.74 7.29
CA LEU A 429 -22.85 9.81 6.36
C LEU A 429 -23.81 8.86 7.09
N PRO A 430 -24.89 8.39 6.42
CA PRO A 430 -25.87 7.47 7.00
C PRO A 430 -25.32 6.04 7.02
N CYS A 431 -24.28 5.80 7.83
CA CYS A 431 -23.57 4.53 7.90
C CYS A 431 -23.22 4.15 9.34
N ARG A 432 -22.81 2.89 9.53
CA ARG A 432 -22.00 2.46 10.67
C ARG A 432 -20.54 2.52 10.27
N TRP A 433 -19.69 3.03 11.14
CA TRP A 433 -18.27 3.22 10.85
C TRP A 433 -17.40 2.34 11.74
N ILE A 434 -16.63 1.43 11.13
CA ILE A 434 -15.65 0.61 11.83
C ILE A 434 -14.25 1.08 11.49
N SER A 435 -13.49 1.50 12.50
CA SER A 435 -12.06 1.80 12.34
C SER A 435 -11.21 0.73 13.01
N ASN A 436 -10.25 0.16 12.30
CA ASN A 436 -9.25 -0.76 12.85
C ASN A 436 -7.84 -0.29 12.45
N GLU A 437 -7.31 0.69 13.19
CA GLU A 437 -6.10 1.44 12.84
C GLU A 437 -5.07 1.43 13.96
N GLY A 438 -3.79 1.66 13.64
CA GLY A 438 -2.76 1.82 14.66
C GLY A 438 -3.15 2.82 15.75
N THR A 439 -2.80 2.54 17.00
CA THR A 439 -3.24 3.35 18.16
C THR A 439 -2.87 4.83 18.09
N GLY A 440 -1.85 5.22 17.32
CA GLY A 440 -1.48 6.62 17.09
C GLY A 440 -2.17 7.30 15.89
N VAL A 441 -3.04 6.60 15.17
CA VAL A 441 -3.61 7.08 13.89
C VAL A 441 -4.80 8.02 14.10
N LEU A 442 -5.65 7.71 15.08
CA LEU A 442 -6.82 8.49 15.51
C LEU A 442 -6.66 8.86 17.00
N PRO A 443 -5.91 9.94 17.32
CA PRO A 443 -5.56 10.30 18.69
C PRO A 443 -6.76 10.53 19.62
N GLU A 444 -7.88 11.01 19.08
CA GLU A 444 -9.12 11.21 19.81
C GLU A 444 -9.67 9.90 20.38
N LEU A 445 -9.60 8.81 19.62
CA LEU A 445 -10.03 7.48 20.06
C LEU A 445 -9.04 6.88 21.06
N ALA A 446 -7.75 7.06 20.78
CA ALA A 446 -6.67 6.58 21.64
C ALA A 446 -6.72 7.21 23.03
N SER A 447 -7.15 8.47 23.13
CA SER A 447 -7.24 9.19 24.41
C SER A 447 -8.26 8.60 25.39
N ALA A 448 -9.24 7.84 24.87
CA ALA A 448 -10.28 7.20 25.66
C ALA A 448 -9.87 5.82 26.22
N VAL A 449 -8.67 5.33 25.91
CA VAL A 449 -8.22 3.99 26.30
C VAL A 449 -6.83 4.02 26.94
N LYS A 450 -6.61 3.16 27.94
CA LYS A 450 -5.28 2.99 28.53
C LYS A 450 -4.44 2.11 27.63
N LEU A 451 -3.43 2.70 26.99
CA LEU A 451 -2.46 2.01 26.15
C LEU A 451 -1.18 1.71 26.94
N ASP A 452 -0.58 0.56 26.64
CA ASP A 452 0.77 0.24 27.11
C ASP A 452 1.79 0.80 26.09
N PRO A 453 2.56 1.85 26.45
CA PRO A 453 3.52 2.45 25.53
C PRO A 453 4.71 1.52 25.21
N ASP A 454 4.98 0.54 26.06
CA ASP A 454 6.09 -0.42 25.92
C ASP A 454 5.62 -1.76 25.34
N GLY A 455 4.30 -1.94 25.18
CA GLY A 455 3.68 -3.12 24.60
C GLY A 455 3.88 -3.25 23.08
N PRO A 456 3.46 -4.38 22.49
CA PRO A 456 3.52 -4.58 21.04
C PRO A 456 2.67 -3.53 20.31
N ALA A 457 3.00 -3.29 19.03
CA ALA A 457 2.19 -2.42 18.18
C ALA A 457 0.79 -3.03 17.97
N MET A 458 -0.24 -2.35 18.46
CA MET A 458 -1.63 -2.76 18.35
C MET A 458 -2.43 -1.77 17.51
N PHE A 459 -3.54 -2.25 16.96
CA PHE A 459 -4.58 -1.45 16.37
C PHE A 459 -5.69 -1.22 17.39
N LEU A 460 -6.30 -0.05 17.35
CA LEU A 460 -7.51 0.29 18.08
C LEU A 460 -8.71 0.00 17.17
N LEU A 461 -9.54 -0.94 17.60
CA LEU A 461 -10.81 -1.30 16.98
C LEU A 461 -11.92 -0.45 17.60
N ALA A 462 -12.69 0.26 16.79
CA ALA A 462 -13.79 1.10 17.23
C ALA A 462 -15.00 1.01 16.29
N LEU A 463 -16.18 1.27 16.85
CA LEU A 463 -17.45 1.40 16.12
C LEU A 463 -18.04 2.79 16.39
N ASP A 464 -18.33 3.56 15.34
CA ASP A 464 -18.87 4.93 15.40
C ASP A 464 -18.08 5.86 16.35
N GLY A 465 -16.75 5.72 16.33
CA GLY A 465 -15.86 6.46 17.21
C GLY A 465 -15.88 6.03 18.67
N GLN A 466 -16.48 4.89 19.01
CA GLN A 466 -16.39 4.28 20.34
C GLN A 466 -15.38 3.12 20.34
N PRO A 467 -14.27 3.23 21.10
CA PRO A 467 -13.30 2.14 21.21
C PRO A 467 -13.93 0.87 21.79
N LEU A 468 -13.75 -0.26 21.10
CA LEU A 468 -14.26 -1.57 21.49
C LEU A 468 -13.16 -2.55 21.88
N GLY A 469 -11.99 -2.45 21.24
CA GLY A 469 -10.95 -3.46 21.40
C GLY A 469 -9.57 -3.01 20.94
N LEU A 470 -8.56 -3.77 21.32
CA LEU A 470 -7.22 -3.72 20.73
C LEU A 470 -7.02 -4.97 19.89
N ALA A 471 -6.51 -4.84 18.67
CA ALA A 471 -6.25 -5.95 17.78
C ALA A 471 -4.81 -5.96 17.29
N SER A 472 -4.26 -7.12 16.98
CA SER A 472 -2.95 -7.15 16.32
C SER A 472 -3.07 -6.62 14.87
N PRO A 473 -2.01 -6.03 14.29
CA PRO A 473 -2.07 -5.39 12.96
C PRO A 473 -2.48 -6.30 11.80
N HIS A 474 -2.38 -7.63 12.00
CA HIS A 474 -2.78 -8.66 11.03
C HIS A 474 -3.99 -9.48 11.48
N GLY A 475 -4.67 -9.10 12.56
CA GLY A 475 -5.91 -9.74 13.03
C GLY A 475 -5.74 -11.08 13.76
N GLN A 476 -4.51 -11.46 14.10
CA GLN A 476 -4.19 -12.71 14.80
C GLN A 476 -4.67 -12.72 16.26
N GLU A 477 -4.92 -11.55 16.83
CA GLU A 477 -5.44 -11.39 18.20
C GLU A 477 -6.42 -10.23 18.26
N VAL A 478 -7.47 -10.38 19.06
CA VAL A 478 -8.33 -9.27 19.50
C VAL A 478 -8.59 -9.35 21.00
N ARG A 479 -8.41 -8.22 21.67
CA ARG A 479 -8.76 -8.00 23.07
C ARG A 479 -9.93 -7.04 23.17
N TRP A 480 -11.07 -7.51 23.68
CA TRP A 480 -12.20 -6.62 23.95
C TRP A 480 -11.94 -5.77 25.20
N LEU A 481 -12.25 -4.48 25.11
CA LEU A 481 -12.19 -3.58 26.26
C LEU A 481 -13.44 -3.77 27.12
N THR A 482 -13.26 -3.82 28.42
CA THR A 482 -14.39 -3.74 29.36
C THR A 482 -15.02 -2.36 29.23
N THR A 483 -16.28 -2.30 28.79
CA THR A 483 -17.08 -1.08 28.86
C THR A 483 -17.18 -0.66 30.32
N HIS A 484 -16.53 0.45 30.70
CA HIS A 484 -17.00 1.19 31.86
C HIS A 484 -18.36 1.74 31.45
N GLY A 485 -19.43 1.13 31.97
CA GLY A 485 -20.79 1.51 31.63
C GLY A 485 -20.95 3.02 31.77
N ALA A 486 -21.36 3.67 30.68
CA ALA A 486 -22.10 4.91 30.83
C ALA A 486 -23.36 4.53 31.61
N SER A 487 -23.41 4.95 32.87
CA SER A 487 -24.60 4.87 33.70
C SER A 487 -25.77 5.44 32.90
N VAL A 488 -26.81 4.61 32.71
CA VAL A 488 -28.11 5.00 32.16
C VAL A 488 -28.77 6.03 33.05
#